data_AF-A6UHS8-F1
#
_entry.id   AF-A6UHS8-F1
#
_cell.length_a   1.000
_cell.length_b   1.000
_cell.length_c   1.000
_cell.angle_alpha   90.00
_cell.angle_beta   90.00
_cell.angle_gamma   90.00
#
_symmetry.space_group_name_H-M   'P 1'
#
loop_
_entity.id
_entity.type
_entity.pdbx_description
1 polymer ?
#
loop_
_entity_poly.entity_id
_entity_poly.type
_entity_poly.pdbx_seq_one_letter_code
_entity_poly.pdbx_strand_id
1 'polypeptide(L)' 'MHSEEYLELHYDLLSHRALLSCGRNAYVLPDIYETKEMAQVAAQKFAWETLGLKERAAGCRTAADLPVWLR' A
#
# COMPACT_ATOMS: atom_id res chain seq x y z
N MET A 1 18.11 2.79 14.34
CA MET A 1 17.31 1.77 13.65
C MET A 1 16.29 2.50 12.82
N HIS A 2 16.53 2.58 11.51
CA HIS A 2 15.64 3.29 10.61
C HIS A 2 14.30 2.57 10.62
N SER A 3 13.24 3.30 10.97
CA SER A 3 11.87 2.86 10.80
C SER A 3 11.62 2.75 9.31
N GLU A 4 12.02 1.65 8.70
CA GLU A 4 11.51 1.25 7.40
C GLU A 4 10.01 1.05 7.62
N GLU A 5 9.23 2.09 7.32
CA GLU A 5 7.77 2.04 7.32
C GLU A 5 7.37 1.10 6.19
N TYR A 6 7.42 -0.21 6.47
CA TYR A 6 7.01 -1.22 5.52
C TYR A 6 5.52 -1.04 5.26
N LEU A 7 5.18 -0.91 3.97
CA LEU A 7 3.81 -0.93 3.51
C LEU A 7 3.39 -2.39 3.40
N GLU A 8 2.51 -2.84 4.29
CA GLU A 8 1.95 -4.19 4.27
C GLU A 8 0.54 -4.13 3.69
N LEU A 9 0.27 -4.88 2.63
CA LEU A 9 -1.05 -5.03 2.06
C LEU A 9 -1.64 -6.37 2.47
N HIS A 10 -2.73 -6.32 3.22
CA HIS A 10 -3.61 -7.45 3.48
C HIS A 10 -4.74 -7.45 2.46
N TYR A 11 -4.86 -8.54 1.71
CA TYR A 11 -5.96 -8.73 0.78
C TYR A 11 -6.88 -9.85 1.26
N ASP A 12 -8.14 -9.50 1.53
CA ASP A 12 -9.17 -10.43 1.95
C ASP A 12 -9.84 -11.06 0.71
N LEU A 13 -9.59 -12.35 0.50
CA LEU A 13 -10.14 -13.11 -0.64
C LEU A 13 -11.66 -13.31 -0.56
N LEU A 14 -12.25 -13.25 0.63
CA LEU A 14 -13.69 -13.47 0.81
C LEU A 14 -14.50 -12.21 0.48
N SER A 15 -13.98 -11.05 0.88
CA SER A 15 -14.64 -9.75 0.72
C SER A 15 -14.10 -8.98 -0.48
N HIS A 16 -13.04 -9.47 -1.13
CA HIS A 16 -12.29 -8.77 -2.17
C HIS A 16 -11.83 -7.38 -1.73
N ARG A 17 -11.58 -7.20 -0.42
CA ARG A 17 -11.17 -5.93 0.18
C ARG A 17 -9.69 -5.93 0.46
N ALA A 18 -9.10 -4.75 0.42
CA ALA A 18 -7.70 -4.57 0.72
C ALA A 18 -7.50 -3.61 1.89
N LEU A 19 -6.55 -3.94 2.75
CA LEU A 19 -6.15 -3.14 3.91
C LEU A 19 -4.66 -2.90 3.83
N LEU A 20 -4.29 -1.63 3.75
CA LEU A 20 -2.90 -1.18 3.71
C LEU A 20 -2.48 -0.74 5.11
N SER A 21 -1.53 -1.46 5.70
CA SER A 21 -0.85 -1.05 6.91
C SER A 21 0.46 -0.34 6.55
N CYS A 22 0.66 0.85 7.12
CA CYS A 22 1.89 1.61 7.04
C CYS A 22 2.37 1.91 8.46
N GLY A 23 3.37 1.15 8.93
CA GLY A 23 3.91 1.29 10.29
C GLY A 23 2.85 1.07 11.36
N ARG A 24 2.42 2.14 12.05
CA ARG A 24 1.38 2.08 13.09
C ARG A 24 -0.04 2.39 12.59
N ASN A 25 -0.17 2.83 11.34
CA ASN A 25 -1.45 3.24 10.78
C ASN A 25 -1.96 2.17 9.82
N ALA A 26 -3.25 1.83 9.92
CA ALA A 26 -3.91 0.94 8.98
C ALA A 26 -4.99 1.70 8.22
N TYR A 27 -5.01 1.54 6.90
CA TYR A 27 -5.90 2.21 5.96
C TYR A 27 -6.66 1.15 5.18
N VAL A 28 -7.98 1.14 5.33
CA VAL A 28 -8.85 0.28 4.51
C VAL A 28 -9.01 0.95 3.15
N LEU A 29 -8.68 0.24 2.08
CA LEU A 29 -8.97 0.70 0.73
C LEU A 29 -10.49 0.62 0.51
N PRO A 30 -11.14 1.71 0.06
CA PRO A 30 -12.60 1.77 -0.07
C PRO A 30 -13.14 0.93 -1.24
N ASP A 31 -12.26 0.51 -2.15
CA ASP A 31 -12.62 -0.21 -3.37
C ASP A 31 -12.60 -1.74 -3.16
N ILE A 32 -13.23 -2.46 -4.09
CA ILE A 32 -13.27 -3.92 -4.09
C ILE A 32 -12.40 -4.40 -5.26
N TYR A 33 -11.32 -5.09 -4.94
CA TYR A 33 -10.35 -5.56 -5.92
C TYR A 33 -10.58 -7.05 -6.16
N GLU A 34 -10.82 -7.47 -7.40
CA GLU A 34 -10.98 -8.89 -7.72
C GLU A 34 -9.66 -9.67 -7.59
N THR A 35 -8.52 -9.00 -7.75
CA THR A 35 -7.20 -9.62 -7.72
C THR A 35 -6.25 -8.92 -6.76
N LYS A 36 -5.31 -9.71 -6.23
CA LYS A 36 -4.21 -9.24 -5.37
C LYS A 36 -3.37 -8.16 -6.05
N GLU A 37 -3.13 -8.28 -7.35
CA GLU A 37 -2.37 -7.31 -8.13
C GLU A 37 -3.10 -5.96 -8.21
N MET A 38 -4.42 -5.96 -8.44
CA MET A 38 -5.21 -4.72 -8.42
C MET A 38 -5.19 -4.06 -7.05
N ALA A 39 -5.34 -4.85 -5.99
CA ALA A 39 -5.22 -4.37 -4.61
C ALA A 39 -3.83 -3.77 -4.36
N GLN A 40 -2.77 -4.39 -4.86
CA GLN A 40 -1.39 -3.92 -4.72
C GLN A 40 -1.15 -2.61 -5.45
N VAL A 41 -1.60 -2.48 -6.69
CA VAL A 41 -1.49 -1.23 -7.47
C VAL A 41 -2.28 -0.11 -6.79
N ALA A 42 -3.47 -0.40 -6.27
CA ALA A 42 -4.28 0.58 -5.58
C ALA A 42 -3.66 1.00 -4.24
N ALA A 43 -3.12 0.05 -3.46
CA ALA A 43 -2.40 0.34 -2.23
C ALA A 43 -1.16 1.22 -2.47
N GLN A 44 -0.39 0.89 -3.50
CA GLN A 44 0.77 1.70 -3.93
C GLN A 44 0.36 3.13 -4.29
N LYS A 45 -0.68 3.30 -5.11
CA LYS A 45 -1.20 4.63 -5.46
C LYS A 45 -1.74 5.37 -4.24
N PHE A 46 -2.49 4.69 -3.38
CA PHE A 46 -3.04 5.26 -2.16
C PHE A 46 -1.92 5.73 -1.23
N ALA A 47 -0.88 4.91 -1.03
CA ALA A 47 0.29 5.27 -0.23
C ALA A 47 1.04 6.46 -0.86
N TRP A 48 1.19 6.47 -2.17
CA TRP A 48 1.87 7.54 -2.90
C TRP A 48 1.16 8.88 -2.77
N GLU A 49 -0.17 8.90 -2.97
CA GLU A 49 -0.97 10.14 -2.97
C GLU A 49 -1.43 10.54 -1.56
N THR A 50 -1.90 9.61 -0.74
CA THR A 50 -2.48 9.88 0.58
C THR A 50 -1.41 10.03 1.65
N LEU A 51 -0.39 9.16 1.66
CA LEU A 51 0.69 9.24 2.65
C LEU A 51 1.81 10.20 2.23
N GLY A 52 1.72 10.80 1.05
CA GLY A 52 2.72 11.74 0.54
C GLY A 52 4.10 11.10 0.36
N LEU A 53 4.16 9.77 0.16
CA LEU A 53 5.43 9.05 0.05
C LEU A 53 6.27 9.50 -1.13
N LYS A 54 5.68 10.16 -2.14
CA LYS A 54 6.40 10.83 -3.23
C LYS A 54 7.50 11.79 -2.75
N GLU A 55 7.32 12.41 -1.57
CA GLU A 55 8.26 13.37 -0.98
C GLU A 55 9.20 12.70 0.03
N ARG A 56 8.80 11.56 0.61
CA ARG A 56 9.56 10.84 1.64
C ARG A 56 10.44 9.71 1.09
N ALA A 57 10.02 9.05 0.04
CA ALA A 57 10.75 7.97 -0.61
C ALA A 57 11.78 8.56 -1.58
N ALA A 58 12.88 9.07 -1.04
CA ALA A 58 14.02 9.56 -1.82
C ALA A 58 14.69 8.39 -2.56
N GLY A 59 14.12 8.00 -3.71
CA GLY A 59 14.55 6.85 -4.50
C GLY A 59 13.44 6.30 -5.40
N CYS A 60 12.19 6.34 -4.93
CA CYS A 60 11.04 5.88 -5.71
C CYS A 60 10.59 6.99 -6.66
N ARG A 61 10.48 6.69 -7.96
CA ARG A 61 10.01 7.67 -8.98
C ARG A 61 8.50 7.58 -9.24
N THR A 62 7.91 6.44 -8.92
CA THR A 62 6.50 6.15 -9.19
C THR A 62 5.90 5.34 -8.05
N ALA A 63 4.58 5.38 -7.93
CA ALA A 63 3.85 4.57 -6.95
C ALA A 63 4.17 3.07 -7.06
N ALA A 64 4.41 2.57 -8.27
CA ALA A 64 4.76 1.16 -8.54
C ALA A 64 6.14 0.73 -8.01
N ASP A 65 6.99 1.70 -7.66
CA ASP A 65 8.32 1.47 -7.09
C ASP A 65 8.27 1.35 -5.56
N LEU A 66 7.11 1.63 -4.95
CA LEU A 66 6.93 1.49 -3.52
C LEU A 66 6.93 0.00 -3.14
N PRO A 67 7.80 -0.43 -2.22
CA PRO A 67 7.82 -1.81 -1.75
C PRO A 67 6.60 -2.07 -0.87
N VAL A 68 5.50 -2.49 -1.50
CA VAL A 68 4.30 -2.98 -0.83
C VAL A 68 4.40 -4.50 -0.70
N TRP A 69 4.54 -4.94 0.54
CA TRP A 69 4.58 -6.35 0.92
C TRP A 69 3.17 -6.92 1.00
N LEU A 70 2.89 -7.91 0.15
CA LEU A 70 1.62 -8.63 0.23
C LEU A 70 1.69 -9.68 1.32
N ARG A 71 0.71 -9.71 2.23
CA ARG A 71 0.58 -10.72 3.29
C ARG A 71 -0.61 -11.65 3.06
#